data_AF-A0A962ZQ42-F1
#
_entry.id   AF-A0A962ZQ42-F1
#
_cell.length_a   1.000
_cell.length_b   1.000
_cell.length_c   1.000
_cell.angle_alpha   90.00
_cell.angle_beta   90.00
_cell.angle_gamma   90.00
#
_symmetry.space_group_name_H-M   'P 1'
#
loop_
_entity.id
_entity.type
_entity.pdbx_description
1 polymer ?
#
loop_
_entity_poly.entity_id
_entity_poly.type
_entity_poly.pdbx_seq_one_letter_code
_entity_poly.pdbx_strand_id
1 'polypeptide(L)'
;MNSFKLEDKGDGHFSLSGEMGFGSADQILRASEEMFDEHTRIEVDLKGVDQTDSAGLALLLEWITWANHTVREIRFLNTPEKITAIARTTEVEDLLKRGERWSGFIEAPGEEES
;
A
#
# COMPACT_ATOMS: atom_id res chain seq x y z
N MET A 1 -0.29 -23.73 -0.58
CA MET A 1 0.67 -22.65 -0.91
C MET A 1 -0.17 -21.49 -1.38
N ASN A 2 -0.32 -20.47 -0.54
CA ASN A 2 -1.01 -19.24 -0.89
C ASN A 2 -0.10 -18.55 -1.91
N SER A 3 -0.57 -18.39 -3.13
CA SER A 3 0.24 -17.88 -4.23
C SER A 3 -0.02 -16.40 -4.37
N PHE A 4 0.92 -15.58 -3.90
CA PHE A 4 0.97 -14.16 -4.21
C PHE A 4 2.21 -13.87 -5.06
N LYS A 5 2.19 -12.73 -5.75
CA LYS A 5 3.35 -12.19 -6.45
C LYS A 5 3.38 -10.69 -6.27
N LEU A 6 4.43 -10.19 -5.65
CA LEU A 6 4.78 -8.78 -5.56
C LEU A 6 5.89 -8.51 -6.58
N GLU A 7 5.67 -7.53 -7.46
CA GLU A 7 6.64 -7.13 -8.47
C GLU A 7 6.92 -5.64 -8.37
N ASP A 8 8.20 -5.28 -8.39
CA ASP A 8 8.66 -3.93 -8.65
C ASP A 8 8.51 -3.62 -10.16
N LYS A 9 7.87 -2.50 -10.47
CA LYS A 9 7.69 -1.97 -11.83
C LYS A 9 8.62 -0.78 -12.11
N GLY A 10 9.45 -0.39 -11.14
CA GLY A 10 10.35 0.75 -11.19
C GLY A 10 9.70 2.03 -10.65
N ASP A 11 10.55 2.99 -10.28
CA ASP A 11 10.14 4.34 -9.87
C ASP A 11 9.12 4.37 -8.71
N GLY A 12 9.16 3.37 -7.82
CA GLY A 12 8.24 3.26 -6.68
C GLY A 12 6.86 2.72 -7.05
N HIS A 13 6.67 2.21 -8.26
CA HIS A 13 5.46 1.52 -8.68
C HIS A 13 5.61 0.01 -8.46
N PHE A 14 4.61 -0.59 -7.82
CA PHE A 14 4.56 -2.01 -7.50
C PHE A 14 3.24 -2.61 -7.99
N SER A 15 3.25 -3.90 -8.31
CA SER A 15 2.03 -4.65 -8.54
C SER A 15 1.94 -5.85 -7.62
N LEU A 16 0.80 -6.00 -6.96
CA LEU A 16 0.46 -7.18 -6.18
C LEU A 16 -0.61 -8.01 -6.90
N SER A 17 -0.38 -9.31 -6.97
CA SER A 17 -1.32 -10.26 -7.56
C SER A 17 -1.44 -11.55 -6.77
N GLY A 18 -2.55 -12.25 -6.95
CA GLY A 18 -2.88 -13.48 -6.25
C GLY A 18 -3.61 -13.24 -4.93
N GLU A 19 -3.31 -14.05 -3.92
CA GLU A 19 -4.00 -14.00 -2.64
C GLU A 19 -3.40 -12.94 -1.70
N MET A 20 -4.25 -12.08 -1.13
CA MET A 20 -3.91 -11.07 -0.13
C MET A 20 -4.76 -11.30 1.14
N GLY A 21 -4.42 -12.32 1.92
CA GLY A 21 -5.22 -12.74 3.07
C GLY A 21 -4.41 -13.42 4.17
N PHE A 22 -5.06 -14.11 5.10
CA PHE A 22 -4.41 -14.67 6.30
C PHE A 22 -3.16 -15.51 6.03
N GLY A 23 -3.13 -16.26 4.92
CA GLY A 23 -1.99 -17.12 4.59
C GLY A 23 -0.87 -16.45 3.80
N SER A 24 -1.05 -15.20 3.34
CA SER A 24 -0.07 -14.48 2.53
C SER A 24 0.32 -13.10 3.09
N ALA A 25 -0.50 -12.47 3.94
CA ALA A 25 -0.29 -11.10 4.39
C ALA A 25 1.07 -10.85 5.08
N ASP A 26 1.49 -11.72 6.02
CA ASP A 26 2.80 -11.61 6.69
C ASP A 26 3.97 -11.79 5.70
N GLN A 27 3.81 -12.67 4.70
CA GLN A 27 4.83 -12.89 3.68
C GLN A 27 4.92 -11.71 2.71
N ILE A 28 3.77 -11.13 2.35
CA ILE A 28 3.71 -9.93 1.51
C ILE A 28 4.35 -8.75 2.24
N LEU A 29 4.05 -8.54 3.53
CA LEU A 29 4.62 -7.48 4.34
C LEU A 29 6.15 -7.55 4.35
N ARG A 30 6.72 -8.71 4.70
CA ARG A 30 8.19 -8.89 4.73
C ARG A 30 8.84 -8.72 3.37
N ALA A 31 8.21 -9.23 2.31
CA ALA A 31 8.71 -9.05 0.96
C ALA A 31 8.72 -7.58 0.53
N SER A 32 7.71 -6.82 0.96
CA SER A 32 7.60 -5.40 0.62
C SER A 32 8.56 -4.49 1.40
N GLU A 33 9.03 -4.87 2.59
CA GLU A 33 9.90 -4.01 3.42
C GLU A 33 11.17 -3.59 2.67
N GLU A 34 11.91 -4.55 2.12
CA GLU A 34 13.15 -4.26 1.36
C GLU A 34 12.86 -3.48 0.08
N MET A 35 11.78 -3.83 -0.63
CA MET A 35 11.43 -3.18 -1.90
C MET A 35 10.98 -1.74 -1.70
N PHE A 36 10.21 -1.47 -0.64
CA PHE A 36 9.68 -0.14 -0.38
C PHE A 36 10.73 0.79 0.24
N ASP A 37 11.78 0.26 0.90
CA ASP A 37 12.78 1.06 1.59
C ASP A 37 13.60 1.96 0.64
N GLU A 38 13.65 1.65 -0.65
CA GLU A 38 14.34 2.47 -1.65
C GLU A 38 13.50 3.66 -2.18
N HIS A 39 12.21 3.74 -1.83
CA HIS A 39 11.28 4.72 -2.42
C HIS A 39 10.57 5.61 -1.40
N THR A 40 10.64 6.92 -1.58
CA THR A 40 9.88 7.91 -0.79
C THR A 40 8.42 8.01 -1.21
N ARG A 41 8.11 7.58 -2.44
CA ARG A 41 6.75 7.54 -3.01
C ARG A 41 6.48 6.13 -3.54
N ILE A 42 5.42 5.53 -3.04
CA ILE A 42 5.07 4.14 -3.31
C ILE A 42 3.65 4.09 -3.87
N GLU A 43 3.46 3.40 -4.98
CA GLU A 43 2.16 3.14 -5.56
C GLU A 43 2.01 1.64 -5.79
N VAL A 44 0.99 1.03 -5.20
CA VAL A 44 0.77 -0.42 -5.30
C VAL A 44 -0.52 -0.68 -6.08
N ASP A 45 -0.39 -1.29 -7.25
CA ASP A 45 -1.52 -1.77 -8.05
C ASP A 45 -2.01 -3.13 -7.53
N LEU A 46 -3.26 -3.15 -7.04
CA LEU A 46 -3.94 -4.32 -6.49
C LEU A 46 -4.85 -5.01 -7.51
N LYS A 47 -4.83 -4.61 -8.80
CA LYS A 47 -5.68 -5.17 -9.87
C LYS A 47 -5.55 -6.69 -10.02
N GLY A 48 -4.37 -7.24 -9.70
CA GLY A 48 -4.10 -8.67 -9.80
C GLY A 48 -4.56 -9.49 -8.59
N VAL A 49 -5.10 -8.85 -7.54
CA VAL A 49 -5.54 -9.54 -6.32
C VAL A 49 -6.89 -10.21 -6.57
N ASP A 50 -6.92 -11.55 -6.53
CA ASP A 50 -8.13 -12.34 -6.78
C ASP A 50 -8.89 -12.71 -5.50
N GLN A 51 -8.18 -12.80 -4.37
CA GLN A 51 -8.72 -13.21 -3.08
C GLN A 51 -8.16 -12.33 -1.99
N THR A 52 -9.04 -11.87 -1.10
CA THR A 52 -8.67 -11.02 0.04
C THR A 52 -9.63 -11.21 1.20
N ASP A 53 -9.22 -10.83 2.40
CA ASP A 53 -10.02 -10.87 3.62
C ASP A 53 -9.64 -9.71 4.57
N SER A 54 -9.95 -9.85 5.87
CA SER A 54 -9.61 -8.86 6.90
C SER A 54 -8.10 -8.73 7.14
N ALA A 55 -7.32 -9.80 6.94
CA ALA A 55 -5.87 -9.75 7.05
C ALA A 55 -5.26 -8.96 5.87
N GLY A 56 -5.88 -9.05 4.68
CA GLY A 56 -5.55 -8.17 3.55
C GLY A 56 -5.79 -6.69 3.86
N LEU A 57 -6.90 -6.35 4.54
CA LEU A 57 -7.13 -4.97 5.00
C LEU A 57 -6.08 -4.54 6.04
N ALA A 58 -5.79 -5.40 7.01
CA ALA A 58 -4.78 -5.13 8.03
C ALA A 58 -3.41 -4.86 7.40
N LEU A 59 -3.03 -5.61 6.36
CA LEU A 59 -1.80 -5.37 5.59
C LEU A 59 -1.76 -3.95 5.00
N LEU A 60 -2.84 -3.49 4.36
CA LEU A 60 -2.86 -2.14 3.79
C LEU A 60 -2.74 -1.06 4.87
N LEU A 61 -3.38 -1.27 6.03
CA LEU A 61 -3.29 -0.34 7.16
C LEU A 61 -1.88 -0.33 7.78
N GLU A 62 -1.22 -1.48 7.84
CA GLU A 62 0.17 -1.59 8.29
C GLU A 62 1.11 -0.83 7.35
N TRP A 63 0.94 -0.97 6.03
CA TRP A 63 1.70 -0.19 5.06
C TRP A 63 1.47 1.32 5.19
N ILE A 64 0.23 1.78 5.39
CA ILE A 64 -0.05 3.20 5.67
C ILE A 64 0.67 3.65 6.95
N THR A 65 0.63 2.84 8.01
CA THR A 65 1.24 3.15 9.30
C THR A 65 2.76 3.24 9.18
N TRP A 66 3.38 2.26 8.51
CA TRP A 66 4.81 2.23 8.23
C TRP A 66 5.26 3.43 7.38
N ALA A 67 4.55 3.75 6.30
CA ALA A 67 4.87 4.88 5.44
C ALA A 67 4.81 6.20 6.22
N ASN A 68 3.77 6.40 7.04
CA ASN A 68 3.66 7.58 7.91
C ASN A 68 4.82 7.68 8.92
N HIS A 69 5.23 6.57 9.53
CA HIS A 69 6.33 6.55 10.50
C HIS A 69 7.72 6.78 9.86
N THR A 70 7.86 6.45 8.58
CA THR A 70 9.12 6.58 7.84
C THR A 70 9.18 7.81 6.95
N VAL A 71 8.18 8.71 7.03
CA VAL A 71 8.07 9.93 6.20
C VAL A 71 8.06 9.59 4.71
N ARG A 72 7.33 8.52 4.36
CA ARG A 72 7.10 8.07 2.99
C ARG A 72 5.62 8.25 2.63
N GLU A 73 5.36 8.25 1.34
CA GLU A 73 4.02 8.34 0.78
C GLU A 73 3.65 6.97 0.18
N ILE A 74 2.45 6.46 0.47
CA ILE A 74 1.93 5.24 -0.14
C ILE A 74 0.51 5.40 -0.66
N ARG A 75 0.26 4.89 -1.87
CA ARG A 75 -1.05 4.86 -2.51
C ARG A 75 -1.41 3.47 -3.02
N PHE A 76 -2.69 3.14 -3.01
CA PHE A 76 -3.23 1.92 -3.58
C PHE A 76 -4.04 2.22 -4.85
N LEU A 77 -3.79 1.46 -5.92
CA LEU A 77 -4.60 1.47 -7.13
C LEU A 77 -5.43 0.19 -7.21
N ASN A 78 -6.60 0.27 -7.85
CA ASN A 78 -7.48 -0.87 -8.12
C ASN A 78 -7.81 -1.70 -6.86
N THR A 79 -8.00 -1.03 -5.71
CA THR A 79 -8.32 -1.68 -4.43
C THR A 79 -9.56 -2.57 -4.55
N PRO A 80 -9.47 -3.88 -4.20
CA PRO A 80 -10.59 -4.79 -4.32
C PRO A 80 -11.83 -4.32 -3.54
N GLU A 81 -13.03 -4.41 -4.12
CA GLU A 81 -14.27 -3.97 -3.47
C GLU A 81 -14.49 -4.62 -2.09
N LYS A 82 -14.03 -5.86 -1.93
CA LYS A 82 -14.10 -6.59 -0.66
C LYS A 82 -13.30 -5.90 0.45
N ILE A 83 -12.14 -5.32 0.16
CA ILE A 83 -11.38 -4.52 1.12
C ILE A 83 -12.19 -3.29 1.54
N THR A 84 -12.74 -2.56 0.58
CA THR A 84 -13.58 -1.39 0.85
C THR A 84 -14.80 -1.75 1.69
N ALA A 85 -15.45 -2.88 1.40
CA ALA A 85 -16.59 -3.38 2.16
C ALA A 85 -16.21 -3.71 3.62
N ILE A 86 -15.09 -4.39 3.85
CA ILE A 86 -14.60 -4.70 5.21
C ILE A 86 -14.27 -3.40 5.95
N ALA A 87 -13.54 -2.48 5.30
CA ALA A 87 -13.14 -1.22 5.91
C ALA A 87 -14.32 -0.37 6.37
N ARG A 88 -15.43 -0.39 5.61
CA ARG A 88 -16.70 0.23 6.00
C ARG A 88 -17.30 -0.41 7.25
N THR A 89 -17.38 -1.74 7.27
CA THR A 89 -17.98 -2.48 8.39
C THR A 89 -17.14 -2.36 9.67
N THR A 90 -15.83 -2.16 9.56
CA THR A 90 -14.93 -2.00 10.71
C THR A 90 -14.62 -0.55 11.05
N GLU A 91 -15.30 0.43 10.42
CA GLU A 91 -15.12 1.87 10.68
C GLU A 91 -13.68 2.39 10.46
N VAL A 92 -12.88 1.70 9.63
CA VAL A 92 -11.49 2.08 9.30
C VAL A 92 -11.35 2.63 7.88
N GLU A 93 -12.46 2.84 7.16
CA GLU A 93 -12.46 3.41 5.80
C GLU A 93 -11.71 4.74 5.75
N ASP A 94 -11.87 5.61 6.76
CA ASP A 94 -11.16 6.88 6.82
C ASP A 94 -9.63 6.72 6.97
N LEU A 95 -9.16 5.65 7.61
CA LEU A 95 -7.72 5.36 7.70
C LEU A 95 -7.18 4.92 6.34
N LEU A 96 -7.92 4.07 5.64
CA LEU A 96 -7.57 3.63 4.29
C LEU A 96 -7.53 4.82 3.32
N LYS A 97 -8.51 5.73 3.41
CA LYS A 97 -8.58 6.97 2.63
C LYS A 97 -7.52 8.02 3.01
N ARG A 98 -6.99 8.01 4.24
CA ARG A 98 -5.88 8.90 4.62
C ARG A 98 -4.61 8.57 3.87
N GLY A 99 -4.36 7.29 3.58
CA GLY A 99 -3.30 6.90 2.64
C GLY A 99 -3.54 7.47 1.23
N GLU A 100 -4.80 7.51 0.78
CA GLU A 100 -5.16 8.08 -0.54
C GLU A 100 -5.15 9.62 -0.60
N ARG A 101 -5.35 10.29 0.54
CA ARG A 101 -5.47 11.74 0.63
C ARG A 101 -4.08 12.36 0.69
N TRP A 102 -3.49 12.49 -0.50
CA TRP A 102 -2.49 13.50 -0.87
C TRP A 102 -2.59 14.73 0.06
N SER A 103 -1.71 14.83 1.06
CA SER A 103 -1.55 16.08 1.79
C SER A 103 -0.76 16.98 0.85
N GLY A 104 -1.49 17.86 0.16
CA GLY A 104 -0.87 18.97 -0.55
C GLY A 104 0.06 19.74 0.38
N PHE A 105 1.11 20.30 -0.22
CA PHE A 105 2.10 21.22 0.35
C PHE A 105 3.24 20.58 1.14
N ILE A 106 4.19 19.98 0.42
CA ILE A 106 5.56 20.51 0.47
C ILE A 106 6.00 20.71 -1.00
N GLU A 107 5.83 21.94 -1.51
CA GLU A 107 6.72 22.41 -2.57
C GLU A 107 8.14 22.18 -2.06
N ALA A 108 8.94 21.41 -2.80
CA ALA A 108 10.38 21.41 -2.58
C ALA A 108 10.82 22.89 -2.59
N PRO A 109 11.58 23.38 -1.60
CA PRO A 109 12.19 24.68 -1.75
C PRO A 109 12.97 24.63 -3.05
N GLY A 110 12.58 25.48 -4.00
CA GLY A 110 13.22 25.57 -5.29
C GLY A 110 14.72 25.66 -5.08
N GLU A 111 15.44 24.85 -5.82
CA GLU A 111 16.85 25.10 -6.12
C GLU A 111 16.91 26.46 -6.83
N GLU A 112 16.95 27.55 -6.05
CA GLU A 112 17.51 28.81 -6.54
C GLU A 112 19.00 28.75 -6.27
N GLU A 113 19.69 28.11 -7.21
CA GLU A 113 21.10 28.29 -7.45
C GLU A 113 21.40 29.78 -7.70
N SER A 114 22.28 30.34 -6.86
CA SER A 114 23.17 31.51 -7.06
C SER A 114 22.58 32.93 -7.11
#